data_AF-A0A3N5UQX0-F1
#
_entry.id   AF-A0A3N5UQX0-F1
#
_cell.length_a   1.000
_cell.length_b   1.000
_cell.length_c   1.000
_cell.angle_alpha   90.00
_cell.angle_beta   90.00
_cell.angle_gamma   90.00
#
_symmetry.space_group_name_H-M   'P 1'
#
loop_
_entity.id
_entity.type
_entity.pdbx_description
1 polymer ?
#
loop_
_entity_poly.entity_id
_entity_poly.type
_entity_poly.pdbx_seq_one_letter_code
_entity_poly.pdbx_strand_id
1 'polypeptide(L)'
;ARLSRYGVHVYGKTGSTGRPDTAWFAGFAEDTRGRKLALAIVIEGGQSGSHDAAPLACHIIKLCIDAGYIGNVVPATRAPAQ
;
A
#
# COMPACT_ATOMS: atom_id res chain seq x y z
N ALA A 1 7.40 7.46 -1.52
CA ALA A 1 8.57 6.91 -0.80
C ALA A 1 8.81 5.47 -1.23
N ARG A 2 10.06 5.03 -1.42
CA ARG A 2 10.36 3.67 -1.88
C ARG A 2 10.09 2.66 -0.77
N LEU A 3 9.12 1.75 -0.95
CA LEU A 3 8.72 0.76 0.06
C LEU A 3 9.78 -0.33 0.30
N SER A 4 10.64 -0.58 -0.70
CA SER A 4 11.71 -1.58 -0.62
C SER A 4 12.70 -1.34 0.52
N ARG A 5 12.87 -0.09 0.99
CA ARG A 5 13.73 0.22 2.14
C ARG A 5 13.22 -0.40 3.46
N TYR A 6 11.94 -0.76 3.51
CA TYR A 6 11.32 -1.46 4.63
C TYR A 6 11.29 -2.99 4.42
N GLY A 7 11.97 -3.49 3.39
CA GLY A 7 11.89 -4.90 3.00
C GLY A 7 10.51 -5.30 2.47
N VAL A 8 9.75 -4.36 1.92
CA VAL A 8 8.41 -4.58 1.37
C VAL A 8 8.42 -4.45 -0.15
N HIS A 9 7.94 -5.48 -0.84
CA HIS A 9 7.71 -5.51 -2.27
C HIS A 9 6.20 -5.46 -2.56
N VAL A 10 5.82 -4.79 -3.65
CA VAL A 10 4.42 -4.63 -4.05
C VAL A 10 4.23 -5.17 -5.45
N TYR A 11 3.19 -5.99 -5.61
CA TYR A 11 2.79 -6.60 -6.87
C TYR A 11 1.34 -6.21 -7.11
N GLY A 12 1.02 -5.75 -8.31
CA GLY A 12 -0.35 -5.37 -8.60
C GLY A 12 -0.54 -4.85 -10.01
N LYS A 13 -1.81 -4.59 -10.32
CA LYS A 13 -2.22 -3.91 -11.54
C LYS A 13 -3.00 -2.67 -11.18
N THR A 14 -2.92 -1.71 -12.10
CA THR A 14 -3.72 -0.52 -12.10
C THR A 14 -4.63 -0.54 -13.32
N GLY A 15 -5.73 0.18 -13.23
CA GLY A 15 -6.52 0.53 -14.41
C GLY A 15 -7.35 1.76 -14.17
N SER A 16 -7.99 2.20 -15.24
CA SER A 16 -9.01 3.22 -15.21
C SER A 16 -10.22 2.73 -16.00
N THR A 17 -11.41 3.15 -15.61
CA THR A 17 -12.63 3.03 -16.40
C THR A 17 -13.16 4.42 -16.71
N GLY A 18 -13.86 4.57 -17.83
CA GLY A 18 -14.66 5.75 -18.12
C GLY A 18 -16.14 5.43 -18.03
N ARG A 19 -16.95 6.44 -17.68
CA ARG A 19 -18.43 6.33 -17.53
C ARG A 19 -18.92 5.26 -16.52
N PRO A 20 -18.74 5.45 -15.20
CA PRO A 20 -18.12 6.61 -14.54
C PRO A 20 -16.60 6.55 -14.59
N ASP A 21 -15.98 7.72 -14.49
CA ASP A 21 -14.53 7.79 -14.36
C ASP A 21 -14.13 7.20 -13.02
N THR A 22 -13.21 6.25 -13.05
CA THR A 22 -12.71 5.59 -11.84
C THR A 22 -11.29 5.15 -12.06
N ALA A 23 -10.44 5.38 -11.06
CA ALA A 23 -9.09 4.85 -10.99
C ALA A 23 -9.03 3.71 -9.98
N TRP A 24 -8.34 2.62 -10.30
CA TRP A 24 -8.24 1.48 -9.39
C TRP A 24 -6.84 0.88 -9.35
N PHE A 25 -6.55 0.25 -8.20
CA PHE A 25 -5.38 -0.59 -7.96
C PHE A 25 -5.83 -1.87 -7.27
N ALA A 26 -5.34 -3.01 -7.75
CA ALA A 26 -5.53 -4.30 -7.09
C ALA A 26 -4.21 -5.04 -7.05
N GLY A 27 -3.84 -5.54 -5.87
CA GLY A 27 -2.54 -6.18 -5.67
C GLY A 27 -2.29 -6.63 -4.24
N PHE A 28 -1.05 -7.01 -3.97
CA PHE A 28 -0.59 -7.35 -2.64
C PHE A 28 0.82 -6.85 -2.37
N ALA A 29 1.10 -6.59 -1.11
CA ALA A 29 2.43 -6.33 -0.59
C ALA A 29 2.94 -7.56 0.16
N GLU A 30 4.23 -7.85 0.05
CA GLU A 30 4.90 -8.95 0.74
C GLU A 30 6.22 -8.46 1.35
N ASP A 31 6.50 -8.87 2.59
CA ASP A 31 7.80 -8.60 3.22
C ASP A 31 8.75 -9.80 3.20
N THR A 32 10.01 -9.57 3.59
CA THR A 32 11.04 -10.61 3.64
C THR A 32 10.77 -11.72 4.65
N ARG A 33 9.77 -11.56 5.54
CA ARG A 33 9.36 -12.56 6.53
C ARG A 33 8.14 -13.35 6.06
N GLY A 34 7.68 -13.11 4.83
CA GLY A 34 6.52 -13.79 4.23
C GLY A 34 5.17 -13.25 4.67
N ARG A 35 5.09 -12.13 5.40
CA ARG A 35 3.80 -11.49 5.71
C ARG A 35 3.25 -10.82 4.46
N LYS A 36 1.95 -10.96 4.23
CA LYS A 36 1.27 -10.46 3.04
C LYS A 36 0.09 -9.57 3.39
N LEU A 37 -0.11 -8.52 2.60
CA LEU A 37 -1.24 -7.60 2.70
C LEU A 37 -1.88 -7.46 1.31
N ALA A 38 -3.11 -7.93 1.14
CA ALA A 38 -3.88 -7.76 -0.10
C ALA A 38 -4.69 -6.46 -0.05
N LEU A 39 -4.74 -5.74 -1.18
CA LEU A 39 -5.38 -4.43 -1.31
C LEU A 39 -6.18 -4.36 -2.60
N ALA A 40 -7.40 -3.85 -2.51
CA ALA A 40 -8.21 -3.41 -3.64
C ALA A 40 -8.68 -1.98 -3.35
N ILE A 41 -8.34 -1.05 -4.23
CA ILE A 41 -8.59 0.37 -4.08
C ILE A 41 -9.33 0.85 -5.32
N VAL A 42 -10.41 1.60 -5.09
CA VAL A 42 -11.24 2.21 -6.11
C VAL A 42 -11.42 3.67 -5.72
N ILE A 43 -11.14 4.58 -6.65
CA ILE A 43 -11.31 6.02 -6.49
C ILE A 43 -12.32 6.48 -7.54
N GLU A 44 -13.55 6.73 -7.10
CA GLU A 44 -14.59 7.32 -7.94
C GLU A 44 -14.20 8.75 -8.35
N GLY A 45 -14.42 9.10 -9.61
CA GLY A 45 -13.94 10.35 -10.21
C GLY A 45 -12.44 10.39 -10.51
N GLY A 46 -11.68 9.36 -10.09
CA GLY A 46 -10.26 9.21 -10.41
C GLY A 46 -10.05 8.97 -11.91
N GLN A 47 -8.96 9.52 -12.45
CA GLN A 47 -8.70 9.55 -13.88
C GLN A 47 -7.64 8.52 -14.28
N SER A 48 -6.68 8.22 -13.40
CA SER A 48 -5.54 7.36 -13.71
C SER A 48 -5.22 6.40 -12.57
N GLY A 49 -5.35 5.09 -12.79
CA GLY A 49 -4.94 4.08 -11.81
C GLY A 49 -3.48 4.23 -11.35
N SER A 50 -2.56 4.64 -12.23
CA SER A 50 -1.14 4.81 -11.89
C SER A 50 -0.80 6.13 -11.19
N HIS A 51 -1.60 7.19 -11.36
CA HIS A 51 -1.38 8.49 -10.70
C HIS A 51 -2.28 8.74 -9.50
N ASP A 52 -3.43 8.08 -9.41
CA ASP A 52 -4.40 8.25 -8.33
C ASP A 52 -4.38 7.04 -7.38
N ALA A 53 -4.71 5.84 -7.88
CA ALA A 53 -4.93 4.66 -7.05
C ALA A 53 -3.62 4.02 -6.54
N ALA A 54 -2.59 3.89 -7.38
CA ALA A 54 -1.32 3.29 -6.98
C ALA A 54 -0.56 4.12 -5.92
N PRO A 55 -0.50 5.47 -6.01
CA PRO A 55 0.06 6.28 -4.93
C PRO A 55 -0.70 6.15 -3.62
N LEU A 56 -2.05 6.09 -3.67
CA LEU A 56 -2.86 5.82 -2.48
C LEU A 56 -2.54 4.45 -1.88
N ALA A 57 -2.38 3.41 -2.70
CA ALA A 57 -1.93 2.09 -2.25
C ALA A 57 -0.61 2.17 -1.50
N CYS A 58 0.37 2.92 -2.04
CA CYS A 58 1.66 3.08 -1.40
C CYS A 58 1.56 3.77 -0.03
N HIS A 59 0.67 4.76 0.12
CA HIS A 59 0.43 5.44 1.40
C HIS A 59 -0.23 4.51 2.42
N ILE A 60 -1.24 3.74 2.02
CA ILE A 60 -1.89 2.76 2.90
C ILE A 60 -0.87 1.71 3.36
N ILE A 61 -0.04 1.17 2.45
CA ILE A 61 1.02 0.22 2.82
C ILE A 61 2.00 0.85 3.79
N LYS A 62 2.37 2.13 3.60
CA LYS A 62 3.26 2.83 4.53
C LYS A 62 2.64 2.96 5.93
N LEU A 63 1.35 3.26 6.04
CA LEU A 63 0.64 3.25 7.33
C LEU A 63 0.64 1.85 7.97
N CYS A 64 0.45 0.80 7.17
CA CYS A 64 0.53 -0.58 7.66
C CYS A 64 1.94 -0.96 8.13
N ILE A 65 2.99 -0.45 7.49
CA ILE A 65 4.37 -0.58 7.95
C ILE A 65 4.53 0.11 9.30
N ASP A 66 4.09 1.36 9.43
CA ASP A 66 4.23 2.13 10.66
C ASP A 66 3.46 1.53 11.83
N ALA A 67 2.32 0.88 11.56
CA ALA A 67 1.56 0.11 12.53
C ALA A 67 2.09 -1.31 12.79
N GLY A 68 3.14 -1.75 12.10
CA GLY A 68 3.82 -3.03 12.34
C GLY A 68 3.17 -4.25 11.68
N TYR A 69 2.17 -4.08 10.82
CA TYR A 69 1.50 -5.19 10.14
C TYR A 69 2.41 -5.89 9.12
N ILE A 70 3.29 -5.14 8.45
CA ILE A 70 4.20 -5.65 7.41
C ILE A 70 5.53 -4.88 7.44
N GLY A 71 6.60 -5.47 6.90
CA GLY A 71 7.90 -4.83 6.77
C GLY A 71 8.79 -4.95 8.00
N ASN A 72 10.10 -4.77 7.78
CA ASN A 72 11.11 -4.88 8.82
C ASN A 72 11.24 -3.55 9.57
N VAL A 73 10.20 -3.20 10.30
CA VAL A 73 10.31 -2.18 11.33
C VAL A 73 10.98 -2.87 12.51
N VAL A 74 12.25 -2.54 12.79
CA VAL A 74 12.76 -2.70 14.17
C VAL A 74 11.73 -1.94 15.01
N PRO A 75 10.95 -2.61 15.89
CA PRO A 75 9.97 -1.89 16.66
C PRO A 75 10.74 -0.78 17.37
N ALA A 76 10.40 0.49 17.08
CA ALA A 76 10.79 1.54 18.00
C ALA A 76 10.26 1.06 19.34
N THR A 77 11.17 0.82 20.28
CA THR A 77 10.87 0.39 21.64
C THR A 77 9.57 1.07 22.05
N ARG A 78 8.47 0.32 22.17
CA ARG A 78 7.20 0.91 22.61
C ARG A 78 7.53 1.52 23.96
N ALA A 79 7.58 2.86 24.02
CA ALA A 79 7.67 3.52 25.31
C ALA A 79 6.50 2.99 26.16
N PRO A 80 6.73 2.65 27.45
CA PRO A 80 5.68 2.13 28.29
C PRO A 80 4.50 3.10 28.30
N ALA A 81 3.29 2.56 28.24
CA ALA A 81 2.06 3.34 28.34
C ALA A 81 2.13 4.23 29.61
N GLN A 82 1.82 5.52 29.44
CA GLN A 82 1.60 6.44 30.55
C GLN A 82 0.29 6.10 31.27
#